data_AF-A0A3M6TPZ4-F1
#
_entry.id   AF-A0A3M6TPZ4-F1
#
_cell.length_a   1.000
_cell.length_b   1.000
_cell.length_c   1.000
_cell.angle_alpha   90.00
_cell.angle_beta   90.00
_cell.angle_gamma   90.00
#
_symmetry.space_group_name_H-M   'P 1'
#
loop_
_entity.id
_entity.type
_entity.pdbx_description
1 polymer ?
#
loop_
_entity_poly.entity_id
_entity_poly.type
_entity_poly.pdbx_seq_one_letter_code
_entity_poly.pdbx_strand_id
1 'polypeptide(L)'
;MKQVTLNFEAAMWVPQRYVLPTVQLLSRMFHWTQAVWQKIQELGLQVLYQRDKGTFKYLCKLVMLPRLLSYEIPAMCELLKENATSPALHK
;
A
#
# COMPACT_ATOMS: atom_id res chain seq x y z
N MET A 1 33.69 12.90 -12.47
CA MET A 1 32.27 13.28 -12.41
C MET A 1 31.65 12.71 -11.16
N LYS A 2 30.87 13.48 -10.40
CA LYS A 2 30.08 12.97 -9.27
C LYS A 2 28.63 12.87 -9.73
N GLN A 3 28.06 11.67 -9.67
CA GLN A 3 26.68 11.40 -10.08
C GLN A 3 25.89 11.05 -8.81
N VAL A 4 24.73 11.68 -8.65
CA VAL A 4 23.82 11.41 -7.52
C VAL A 4 22.55 10.83 -8.11
N THR A 5 22.26 9.59 -7.76
CA THR A 5 21.01 8.92 -8.15
C THR A 5 19.99 9.18 -7.06
N LEU A 6 18.90 9.86 -7.42
CA LEU A 6 17.76 10.09 -6.56
C LEU A 6 16.59 9.23 -7.02
N ASN A 7 15.74 8.87 -6.06
CA ASN A 7 14.43 8.32 -6.35
C ASN A 7 13.64 9.35 -7.20
N PHE A 8 13.01 8.88 -8.28
CA PHE A 8 12.26 9.71 -9.23
C PHE A 8 11.18 10.57 -8.54
N GLU A 9 10.43 9.99 -7.62
CA GLU A 9 9.37 10.66 -6.87
C GLU A 9 9.90 11.73 -5.91
N ALA A 10 11.04 11.47 -5.26
CA ALA A 10 11.73 12.45 -4.43
C ALA A 10 12.27 13.62 -5.29
N ALA A 11 12.77 13.33 -6.50
CA ALA A 11 13.22 14.34 -7.44
C ALA A 11 12.06 15.17 -8.03
N MET A 12 10.90 14.55 -8.23
CA MET A 12 9.71 15.18 -8.80
C MET A 12 8.85 15.93 -7.77
N TRP A 13 9.01 15.63 -6.47
CA TRP A 13 8.18 16.18 -5.40
C TRP A 13 8.11 17.72 -5.39
N VAL A 14 9.27 18.36 -5.55
CA VAL A 14 9.36 19.82 -5.52
C VAL A 14 8.86 20.43 -6.84
N PRO A 15 9.38 20.06 -8.03
CA PRO A 15 8.91 20.62 -9.31
C PRO A 15 7.40 20.45 -9.53
N GLN A 16 6.85 19.30 -9.16
CA GLN A 16 5.46 18.98 -9.45
C GLN A 16 4.46 19.84 -8.65
N ARG A 17 4.82 20.29 -7.44
CA ARG A 17 3.99 21.24 -6.67
C ARG A 17 3.92 22.63 -7.29
N TYR A 18 4.95 23.04 -8.03
CA TYR A 18 4.94 24.30 -8.78
C TYR A 18 4.13 24.19 -10.07
N VAL A 19 4.21 23.06 -10.76
CA VAL A 19 3.54 22.86 -12.05
C VAL A 19 2.06 22.49 -11.87
N LEU A 20 1.71 21.77 -10.81
CA LEU A 20 0.35 21.27 -10.54
C LEU A 20 -0.08 21.52 -9.07
N PRO A 21 -0.20 22.79 -8.64
CA PRO A 21 -0.42 23.15 -7.23
C PRO A 21 -1.77 22.68 -6.65
N THR A 22 -2.78 22.47 -7.50
CA THR A 22 -4.13 22.03 -7.12
C THR A 22 -4.33 20.52 -7.16
N VAL A 23 -3.35 19.75 -7.64
CA VAL A 23 -3.47 18.29 -7.72
C VAL A 23 -2.99 17.67 -6.42
N GLN A 24 -3.87 16.97 -5.70
CA GLN A 24 -3.46 16.11 -4.60
C GLN A 24 -2.67 14.93 -5.15
N LEU A 25 -1.37 14.89 -4.84
CA LEU A 25 -0.50 13.80 -5.24
C LEU A 25 -0.86 12.53 -4.46
N LEU A 26 -1.33 11.51 -5.16
CA LEU A 26 -1.67 10.18 -4.62
C LEU A 26 -0.43 9.29 -4.35
N SER A 27 0.77 9.88 -4.33
CA SER A 27 2.06 9.26 -3.99
C SER A 27 1.99 8.28 -2.82
N ARG A 28 1.33 8.70 -1.75
CA ARG A 28 1.10 7.90 -0.54
C ARG A 28 0.36 6.60 -0.82
N MET A 29 -0.61 6.61 -1.72
CA MET A 29 -1.39 5.43 -2.08
C MET A 29 -0.60 4.50 -3.01
N PHE A 30 0.21 5.06 -3.92
CA PHE A 30 1.10 4.28 -4.78
C PHE A 30 2.15 3.53 -3.96
N HIS A 31 2.89 4.24 -3.10
CA HIS A 31 3.88 3.63 -2.20
C HIS A 31 3.27 2.62 -1.24
N TRP A 32 2.09 2.91 -0.70
CA TRP A 32 1.38 1.95 0.14
C TRP A 32 1.02 0.69 -0.62
N THR A 33 0.42 0.83 -1.82
CA THR A 33 0.06 -0.31 -2.67
C THR A 33 1.29 -1.15 -2.99
N GLN A 34 2.43 -0.51 -3.30
CA GLN A 34 3.69 -1.19 -3.55
C GLN A 34 4.20 -1.93 -2.30
N ALA A 35 4.17 -1.31 -1.13
CA ALA A 35 4.62 -1.93 0.12
C ALA A 35 3.75 -3.14 0.51
N VAL A 36 2.41 -3.02 0.37
CA VAL A 36 1.49 -4.14 0.59
C VAL A 36 1.77 -5.26 -0.42
N TRP A 37 2.02 -4.93 -1.68
CA TRP A 37 2.33 -5.92 -2.71
C TRP A 37 3.65 -6.67 -2.43
N GLN A 38 4.71 -5.96 -2.05
CA GLN A 38 5.97 -6.57 -1.63
C GLN A 38 5.73 -7.55 -0.46
N LYS A 39 4.90 -7.17 0.51
CA LYS A 39 4.57 -8.04 1.65
C LYS A 39 3.78 -9.28 1.25
N ILE A 40 2.83 -9.15 0.30
CA ILE A 40 2.09 -10.28 -0.28
C ILE A 40 3.05 -11.28 -0.94
N GLN A 41 4.08 -10.79 -1.62
CA GLN A 41 5.11 -11.64 -2.25
C GLN A 41 6.00 -12.32 -1.21
N GLU A 42 6.49 -11.58 -0.21
CA GLU A 42 7.29 -12.12 0.90
C GLU A 42 6.59 -13.26 1.65
N LEU A 43 5.27 -13.15 1.83
CA LEU A 43 4.46 -14.15 2.51
C LEU A 43 4.04 -15.32 1.61
N GLY A 44 4.44 -15.33 0.33
CA GLY A 44 4.07 -16.37 -0.63
C GLY A 44 2.58 -16.35 -1.01
N LEU A 45 1.87 -15.26 -0.72
CA LEU A 45 0.42 -15.14 -0.92
C LEU A 45 0.04 -14.80 -2.37
N GLN A 46 1.01 -14.59 -3.26
CA GLN A 46 0.77 -14.17 -4.65
C GLN A 46 -0.17 -15.13 -5.41
N VAL A 47 -0.02 -16.45 -5.22
CA VAL A 47 -0.89 -17.44 -5.87
C VAL A 47 -2.31 -17.39 -5.30
N LEU A 48 -2.45 -17.25 -3.97
CA LEU A 48 -3.74 -17.15 -3.29
C LEU A 48 -4.46 -15.84 -3.64
N TYR A 49 -3.73 -14.73 -3.78
CA TYR A 49 -4.29 -13.46 -4.24
C TYR A 49 -4.95 -13.58 -5.63
N GLN A 50 -4.42 -14.42 -6.52
CA GLN A 50 -4.97 -14.60 -7.87
C GLN A 50 -6.10 -15.65 -7.93
N ARG A 51 -6.04 -16.70 -7.09
CA ARG A 51 -6.91 -17.88 -7.20
C ARG A 51 -8.02 -17.94 -6.16
N ASP A 52 -7.85 -17.27 -5.02
CA ASP A 52 -8.84 -17.25 -3.95
C ASP A 52 -9.50 -15.87 -3.82
N LYS A 53 -10.83 -15.87 -4.01
CA LYS A 53 -11.65 -14.65 -3.96
C LYS A 53 -11.70 -14.03 -2.57
N GLY A 54 -11.59 -14.84 -1.50
CA GLY A 54 -11.56 -14.36 -0.12
C GLY A 54 -10.28 -13.56 0.16
N THR A 55 -9.14 -14.17 -0.15
CA THR A 55 -7.80 -13.60 -0.03
C THR A 55 -7.65 -12.35 -0.88
N PHE A 56 -8.11 -12.36 -2.14
CA PHE A 56 -8.13 -11.17 -2.99
C PHE A 56 -8.89 -10.01 -2.32
N LYS A 57 -10.14 -10.25 -1.90
CA LYS A 57 -10.96 -9.21 -1.26
C LYS A 57 -10.32 -8.68 0.02
N TYR A 58 -9.74 -9.55 0.84
CA TYR A 58 -9.06 -9.18 2.07
C TYR A 58 -7.85 -8.27 1.79
N LEU A 59 -6.98 -8.67 0.85
CA LEU A 59 -5.79 -7.92 0.49
C LEU A 59 -6.14 -6.57 -0.19
N CYS A 60 -7.23 -6.50 -0.97
CA CYS A 60 -7.74 -5.23 -1.48
C CYS A 60 -8.17 -4.27 -0.36
N LYS A 61 -8.76 -4.78 0.74
CA LYS A 61 -9.11 -3.93 1.90
C LYS A 61 -7.85 -3.34 2.54
N LEU A 62 -6.77 -4.13 2.65
CA LEU A 62 -5.47 -3.62 3.15
C LEU A 62 -4.91 -2.50 2.27
N VAL A 63 -4.93 -2.67 0.94
CA VAL A 63 -4.47 -1.64 -0.02
C VAL A 63 -5.28 -0.34 0.12
N MET A 64 -6.56 -0.43 0.50
CA MET A 64 -7.44 0.73 0.65
C MET A 64 -7.32 1.43 2.02
N LEU A 65 -6.62 0.87 3.01
CA LEU A 65 -6.50 1.46 4.36
C LEU A 65 -6.13 2.95 4.38
N PRO A 66 -5.18 3.46 3.56
CA PRO A 66 -4.82 4.88 3.56
C PRO A 66 -5.93 5.81 3.05
N ARG A 67 -7.02 5.27 2.51
CA ARG A 67 -8.20 6.05 2.10
C ARG A 67 -9.18 6.28 3.25
N LEU A 68 -9.01 5.59 4.38
CA LEU A 68 -9.80 5.81 5.59
C LEU A 68 -9.32 7.07 6.31
N LEU A 69 -10.18 7.66 7.14
CA LEU A 69 -9.76 8.73 8.02
C LEU A 69 -8.76 8.17 9.03
N SER A 70 -7.75 8.97 9.42
CA SER A 70 -6.61 8.49 10.20
C SER A 70 -6.98 7.80 11.52
N TYR A 71 -8.12 8.17 12.11
CA TYR A 71 -8.64 7.57 13.34
C TYR A 71 -9.34 6.21 13.12
N GLU A 72 -9.74 5.87 11.89
CA GLU A 72 -10.43 4.61 11.55
C GLU A 72 -9.46 3.49 11.21
N ILE A 73 -8.23 3.84 10.81
CA ILE A 73 -7.20 2.88 10.38
C ILE A 73 -6.88 1.85 11.47
N PRO A 74 -6.64 2.21 12.75
CA PRO A 74 -6.31 1.22 13.79
C PRO A 74 -7.44 0.21 14.01
N ALA A 75 -8.68 0.69 14.09
CA ALA A 75 -9.86 -0.17 14.27
C ALA A 75 -10.03 -1.15 13.08
N MET A 76 -9.82 -0.68 11.86
CA MET A 76 -9.88 -1.53 10.67
C MET A 76 -8.74 -2.55 10.64
N CYS A 77 -7.53 -2.19 11.08
CA CYS A 77 -6.41 -3.13 11.18
C CYS A 77 -6.74 -4.30 12.14
N GLU A 78 -7.31 -4.02 13.32
CA GLU A 78 -7.68 -5.07 14.26
C GLU A 78 -8.81 -5.97 13.70
N LEU A 79 -9.83 -5.37 13.09
CA LEU A 79 -10.90 -6.13 12.44
C LEU A 79 -10.37 -7.02 11.31
N LEU A 80 -9.39 -6.54 10.54
CA LEU A 80 -8.75 -7.34 9.50
C LEU A 80 -7.96 -8.51 10.11
N LYS A 81 -7.19 -8.28 11.18
CA LYS A 81 -6.47 -9.36 11.88
C LYS A 81 -7.41 -10.45 12.40
N GLU A 82 -8.53 -10.07 13.03
CA GLU A 82 -9.53 -11.02 13.54
C GLU A 82 -10.15 -11.88 12.43
N ASN A 83 -10.36 -11.29 11.25
CA ASN A 83 -10.94 -11.97 10.10
C ASN A 83 -9.91 -12.72 9.23
N ALA A 84 -8.62 -12.63 9.56
CA ALA A 84 -7.58 -13.32 8.83
C ALA A 84 -7.67 -14.83 9.12
N THR A 85 -8.07 -15.63 8.14
CA THR A 85 -8.14 -17.09 8.27
C THR A 85 -6.85 -17.81 7.85
N SER A 86 -5.92 -17.10 7.20
CA SER A 86 -4.64 -17.66 6.78
C SER A 86 -3.56 -17.47 7.85
N PRO A 87 -2.87 -18.54 8.30
CA PRO A 87 -1.79 -18.46 9.30
C PRO A 87 -0.64 -17.51 8.90
N ALA A 88 -0.43 -17.29 7.61
CA ALA A 88 0.61 -16.39 7.11
C ALA A 88 0.31 -14.90 7.39
N LEU A 89 -0.95 -14.55 7.66
CA LEU A 89 -1.40 -13.18 7.92
C LEU A 89 -1.36 -12.80 9.41
N HIS A 90 -0.97 -13.73 10.28
CA HIS A 90 -0.91 -13.55 11.75
C HIS A 90 0.51 -13.21 12.25
N LYS A 91 1.50 -13.15 11.36
CA LYS A 91 2.90 -12.79 11.66
C LYS A 91 3.15 -11.31 11.46
#